data_AF-A0A497PPZ8-F1
#
_entry.id   AF-A0A497PPZ8-F1
#
_cell.length_a   1.000
_cell.length_b   1.000
_cell.length_c   1.000
_cell.angle_alpha   90.00
_cell.angle_beta   90.00
_cell.angle_gamma   90.00
#
_symmetry.space_group_name_H-M   'P 1'
#
loop_
_entity.id
_entity.type
_entity.pdbx_description
1 polymer ?
#
loop_
_entity_poly.entity_id
_entity_poly.type
_entity_poly.pdbx_seq_one_letter_code
_entity_poly.pdbx_strand_id
1 'polypeptide(L)'
;MTSTDDVRERAKRAMNRPAKYGNDLDLSEYQFDTVGSKTLSIEEVPEEDKALAEEVGFDPTEQSVAGSFMQFDNESFLADVLIKQE
;
A
#
# COMPACT_ATOMS: atom_id res chain seq x y z
N MET A 1 -11.88 4.25 -23.47
CA MET A 1 -11.99 3.91 -22.03
C MET A 1 -12.68 2.57 -21.94
N THR A 2 -12.06 1.56 -21.32
CA THR A 2 -12.74 0.29 -21.00
C THR A 2 -13.81 0.55 -19.93
N SER A 3 -14.98 -0.07 -20.07
CA SER A 3 -16.03 0.02 -19.04
C SER A 3 -15.57 -0.68 -17.76
N THR A 4 -16.04 -0.21 -16.60
CA THR A 4 -15.83 -0.88 -15.31
C THR A 4 -16.26 -2.35 -15.37
N ASP A 5 -17.32 -2.66 -16.10
CA ASP A 5 -17.82 -4.02 -16.27
C ASP A 5 -16.85 -4.89 -17.09
N ASP A 6 -16.23 -4.32 -18.13
CA ASP A 6 -15.22 -5.04 -18.92
C ASP A 6 -14.00 -5.41 -18.08
N VAL A 7 -13.57 -4.50 -17.19
CA VAL A 7 -12.45 -4.74 -16.27
C VAL A 7 -12.82 -5.85 -15.28
N ARG A 8 -14.03 -5.79 -14.70
CA ARG A 8 -14.52 -6.81 -13.77
C ARG A 8 -14.59 -8.20 -14.41
N GLU A 9 -15.14 -8.32 -15.61
CA GLU A 9 -15.25 -9.61 -16.31
C GLU A 9 -13.89 -10.16 -16.78
N ARG A 10 -12.93 -9.28 -17.09
CA ARG A 10 -11.54 -9.70 -17.34
C ARG A 10 -10.88 -10.22 -16.07
N ALA A 11 -11.11 -9.60 -14.92
CA ALA A 11 -10.58 -10.06 -13.63
C ALA A 11 -11.13 -11.45 -13.25
N LYS A 12 -12.45 -11.64 -13.33
CA LYS A 12 -13.09 -12.96 -13.05
C LYS A 12 -12.52 -14.09 -13.90
N ARG A 13 -12.32 -13.85 -15.20
CA ARG A 13 -11.72 -14.85 -16.11
C ARG A 13 -10.28 -15.21 -15.77
N ALA A 14 -9.57 -14.34 -15.05
CA ALA A 14 -8.18 -14.54 -14.67
C ALA A 14 -8.02 -15.14 -13.27
N MET A 15 -9.10 -15.48 -12.56
CA MET A 15 -9.06 -15.88 -11.15
C MET A 15 -8.12 -17.05 -10.85
N ASN A 16 -8.02 -18.03 -11.76
CA ASN A 16 -7.15 -19.21 -11.63
C ASN A 16 -6.00 -19.19 -12.64
N ARG A 17 -5.61 -18.00 -13.14
CA ARG A 17 -4.52 -17.88 -14.10
C ARG A 17 -3.20 -17.69 -13.34
N PRO A 18 -2.27 -18.66 -13.38
CA PRO A 18 -1.01 -18.54 -12.66
C PRO A 18 -0.11 -17.45 -13.27
N ALA A 19 0.76 -16.89 -12.44
CA ALA A 19 1.83 -16.01 -12.90
C ALA A 19 2.81 -16.76 -13.82
N LYS A 20 3.52 -16.03 -14.69
CA LYS A 20 4.51 -16.63 -15.59
C LYS A 20 5.71 -17.23 -14.82
N TYR A 21 6.04 -16.66 -13.66
CA TYR A 21 7.18 -17.03 -12.84
C TYR A 21 6.79 -16.97 -11.36
N GLY A 22 7.50 -17.72 -10.52
CA GLY A 22 7.25 -17.81 -9.08
C GLY A 22 6.31 -18.96 -8.73
N ASN A 23 6.04 -19.11 -7.43
CA ASN A 23 5.12 -20.11 -6.92
C ASN A 23 3.67 -19.70 -7.22
N ASP A 24 2.83 -20.68 -7.50
CA ASP A 24 1.38 -20.48 -7.61
C ASP A 24 0.78 -20.48 -6.20
N LEU A 25 0.11 -19.39 -5.83
CA LEU A 25 -0.44 -19.19 -4.48
C LEU A 25 -1.95 -19.40 -4.52
N ASP A 26 -2.47 -20.22 -3.59
CA ASP A 26 -3.91 -20.30 -3.37
C ASP A 26 -4.36 -19.08 -2.56
N LEU A 27 -4.96 -18.11 -3.25
CA LEU A 27 -5.43 -16.86 -2.63
C LEU A 27 -6.58 -17.09 -1.63
N SER A 28 -7.26 -18.25 -1.66
CA SER A 28 -8.34 -18.56 -0.71
C SER A 28 -7.84 -18.88 0.70
N GLU A 29 -6.54 -19.16 0.86
CA GLU A 29 -5.90 -19.39 2.15
C GLU A 29 -5.63 -18.09 2.92
N TYR A 30 -5.74 -16.93 2.26
CA TYR A 30 -5.44 -15.62 2.84
C TYR A 30 -6.72 -14.84 3.12
N GLN A 31 -6.76 -14.19 4.29
CA GLN A 31 -7.87 -13.31 4.64
C GLN A 31 -7.68 -11.94 4.00
N PHE A 32 -8.77 -11.39 3.46
CA PHE A 32 -8.84 -10.02 2.99
C PHE A 32 -9.76 -9.24 3.91
N ASP A 33 -9.17 -8.48 4.83
CA ASP A 33 -9.90 -7.54 5.66
C ASP A 33 -9.81 -6.14 5.07
N THR A 34 -10.98 -5.49 4.96
CA THR A 34 -11.08 -4.05 4.78
C THR A 34 -11.09 -3.43 6.17
N VAL A 35 -9.92 -3.07 6.68
CA VAL A 35 -9.83 -2.28 7.92
C VAL A 35 -10.32 -0.87 7.59
N GLY A 36 -11.06 -0.21 8.46
CA GLY A 36 -11.50 1.17 8.20
C GLY A 36 -10.29 2.10 8.07
N SER A 37 -10.24 2.95 7.03
CA SER A 37 -9.12 3.88 6.87
C SER A 37 -9.05 4.84 8.05
N LYS A 38 -7.92 4.84 8.76
CA LYS A 38 -7.56 5.93 9.66
C LYS A 38 -6.30 6.58 9.09
N THR A 39 -6.44 7.81 8.61
CA THR A 39 -5.28 8.63 8.27
C THR A 39 -4.57 8.98 9.57
N LEU A 40 -3.27 8.69 9.62
CA LEU A 40 -2.37 9.08 10.69
C LEU A 40 -1.33 10.04 10.12
N SER A 41 -0.88 11.00 10.91
CA SER A 41 0.36 11.72 10.61
C SER A 41 1.57 10.86 10.99
N ILE A 42 2.73 11.14 10.41
CA ILE A 42 3.95 10.39 10.72
C ILE A 42 4.29 10.45 12.23
N GLU A 43 3.95 11.54 12.92
CA GLU A 43 4.17 11.69 14.36
C GLU A 43 3.31 10.75 15.20
N GLU A 44 2.17 10.30 14.69
CA GLU A 44 1.27 9.36 15.36
C GLU A 44 1.72 7.90 15.22
N VAL A 45 2.70 7.63 14.35
CA VAL A 45 3.32 6.31 14.19
C VAL A 45 4.26 6.03 15.39
N PRO A 46 4.18 4.83 16.02
CA PRO A 46 5.12 4.44 17.07
C PRO A 46 6.59 4.52 16.64
N GLU A 47 7.48 4.93 17.54
CA GLU A 47 8.92 5.04 17.24
C GLU A 47 9.56 3.71 16.84
N GLU A 48 9.04 2.59 17.36
CA GLU A 48 9.51 1.25 16.97
C GLU A 48 9.19 0.94 15.49
N ASP A 49 8.01 1.35 15.01
CA ASP A 49 7.60 1.16 13.61
C ASP A 49 8.36 2.11 12.68
N LYS A 50 8.66 3.34 13.13
CA LYS A 50 9.52 4.28 12.39
C LYS A 50 10.93 3.73 12.22
N ALA A 51 11.53 3.20 13.29
CA ALA A 51 12.85 2.59 13.24
C ALA A 51 12.89 1.39 12.29
N LEU A 52 11.84 0.56 12.27
CA LEU A 52 11.72 -0.54 11.33
C LEU A 52 11.62 -0.05 9.87
N ALA A 53 10.86 1.02 9.63
CA ALA A 53 10.73 1.61 8.30
C ALA A 53 12.06 2.20 7.79
N GLU A 54 12.89 2.76 8.68
CA GLU A 54 14.24 3.25 8.34
C GLU A 54 15.13 2.12 7.77
N GLU A 55 15.00 0.89 8.25
CA GLU A 55 15.80 -0.25 7.76
C GLU A 55 15.57 -0.57 6.28
N VAL A 56 14.39 -0.19 5.74
CA VAL A 56 14.04 -0.36 4.32
C VAL A 56 14.19 0.93 3.51
N GLY A 57 14.80 1.96 4.10
CA GLY A 57 15.13 3.23 3.42
C GLY A 57 14.00 4.27 3.42
N PHE A 58 12.99 4.14 4.28
CA PHE A 58 12.01 5.19 4.52
C PHE A 58 12.61 6.27 5.44
N ASP A 59 12.34 7.56 5.16
CA ASP A 59 12.77 8.69 6.01
C ASP A 59 11.59 9.21 6.85
N PRO A 60 11.44 8.77 8.12
CA PRO A 60 10.33 9.18 8.98
C PRO A 60 10.43 10.63 9.45
N THR A 61 11.56 11.32 9.21
CA THR A 61 11.69 12.75 9.51
C THR A 61 11.05 13.62 8.44
N GLU A 62 10.81 13.05 7.25
CA GLU A 62 10.21 13.73 6.10
C GLU A 62 11.02 14.94 5.59
N GLN A 63 12.27 15.11 6.04
CA GLN A 63 13.07 16.30 5.73
C GLN A 63 13.78 16.22 4.38
N SER A 64 14.05 15.01 3.89
CA SER A 64 14.82 14.78 2.67
C SER A 64 14.00 14.26 1.48
N VAL A 65 12.67 14.20 1.64
CA VAL A 65 11.74 13.64 0.64
C VAL A 65 10.72 14.67 0.17
N ALA A 66 10.16 14.47 -1.03
CA ALA A 66 9.12 15.34 -1.60
C ALA A 66 7.69 14.97 -1.12
N GLY A 67 7.56 13.82 -0.49
CA GLY A 67 6.31 13.26 0.00
C GLY A 67 6.53 11.83 0.51
N SER A 68 5.59 11.38 1.33
CA SER A 68 5.62 10.08 1.98
C SER A 68 4.32 9.34 1.73
N PHE A 69 4.41 8.03 1.49
CA PHE A 69 3.25 7.17 1.38
C PHE A 69 3.50 5.89 2.16
N MET A 70 2.58 5.54 3.06
CA MET A 70 2.62 4.28 3.80
C MET A 70 1.27 3.60 3.77
N GLN A 71 1.32 2.31 3.45
CA GLN A 71 0.17 1.41 3.44
C GLN A 71 0.40 0.31 4.48
N PHE A 72 -0.59 0.08 5.33
CA PHE A 72 -0.66 -1.06 6.22
C PHE A 72 -1.77 -1.99 5.73
N ASP A 73 -1.47 -3.27 5.55
CA ASP A 73 -2.35 -4.23 4.91
C ASP A 73 -2.91 -3.71 3.58
N ASN A 74 -4.22 -3.44 3.51
CA ASN A 74 -4.92 -2.99 2.31
C ASN A 74 -5.29 -1.50 2.34
N GLU A 75 -4.83 -0.74 3.34
CA GLU A 75 -5.25 0.64 3.59
C GLU A 75 -4.04 1.58 3.68
N SER A 76 -4.13 2.72 3.00
CA SER A 76 -3.16 3.81 3.16
C SER A 76 -3.49 4.59 4.42
N PHE A 77 -2.54 4.71 5.34
CA PHE A 77 -2.70 5.55 6.53
C PHE A 77 -1.85 6.81 6.49
N LEU A 78 -0.79 6.88 5.66
CA LEU A 78 0.01 8.07 5.43
C LEU A 78 0.04 8.39 3.93
N ALA A 79 -0.29 9.63 3.57
CA ALA A 79 -0.22 10.12 2.20
C ALA A 79 0.01 11.63 2.20
N ASP A 80 1.27 12.03 2.38
CA ASP A 80 1.66 13.44 2.52
C ASP A 80 2.49 13.94 1.35
N VAL A 81 2.18 15.17 0.93
CA VAL A 81 2.91 15.91 -0.12
C VAL A 81 3.63 17.07 0.56
N LEU A 82 4.96 17.07 0.53
CA LEU A 82 5.82 17.91 1.37
C LEU A 82 6.55 19.01 0.58
N ILE A 83 6.03 19.36 -0.60
CA ILE A 83 6.64 20.35 -1.48
C ILE A 83 6.71 21.69 -0.74
N LYS A 84 7.94 22.13 -0.41
CA LYS A 84 8.20 23.50 0.00
C LYS A 84 7.82 24.42 -1.15
N GLN A 85 6.81 25.26 -0.96
CA GLN A 85 6.62 26.43 -1.81
C GLN A 85 7.80 27.37 -1.51
N GLU A 86 8.70 27.51 -2.49
CA GLU A 86 9.70 28.59 -2.50
C GLU A 86 9.03 29.97 -2.65
#